data_AF-A0A497P809-F1
#
_entry.id   AF-A0A497P809-F1
#
_cell.length_a   1.000
_cell.length_b   1.000
_cell.length_c   1.000
_cell.angle_alpha   90.00
_cell.angle_beta   90.00
_cell.angle_gamma   90.00
#
_symmetry.space_group_name_H-M   'P 1'
#
loop_
_entity.id
_entity.type
_entity.pdbx_description
1 polymer ?
#
loop_
_entity_poly.entity_id
_entity_poly.type
_entity_poly.pdbx_seq_one_letter_code
_entity_poly.pdbx_strand_id
1 'polypeptide(L)'
;MATYEEFRQIITLPYSPVISTYQNATIPSGIELQELMISPVSDTGANDTFLTILIDNEVLFSGKIPTSGFKIDILDTHSSDKSLPLPRRMTIFASPESELENILDSGQSFRQIGDATGEIVLNFIGMWRHPVIHTHYSEYDQRFGIEYA
;
A
#
# COMPACT_ATOMS: atom_id res chain seq x y z
N MET A 1 -13.13 -19.71 -18.67
CA MET A 1 -12.69 -19.84 -17.26
C MET A 1 -11.64 -18.77 -17.07
N ALA A 2 -11.95 -17.65 -16.42
CA ALA A 2 -11.01 -16.54 -16.28
C ALA A 2 -9.97 -16.95 -15.21
N THR A 3 -8.74 -17.21 -15.63
CA THR A 3 -7.59 -17.31 -14.73
C THR A 3 -7.22 -15.90 -14.32
N TYR A 4 -7.62 -15.53 -13.10
CA TYR A 4 -7.17 -14.30 -12.49
C TYR A 4 -5.68 -14.43 -12.13
N GLU A 5 -4.88 -13.44 -12.51
CA GLU A 5 -3.44 -13.42 -12.21
C GLU A 5 -3.19 -12.91 -10.78
N GLU A 6 -2.19 -13.47 -10.11
CA GLU A 6 -1.72 -13.00 -8.81
C GLU A 6 -1.00 -11.65 -8.99
N PHE A 7 -1.32 -10.70 -8.11
CA PHE A 7 -0.56 -9.47 -7.93
C PHE A 7 0.28 -9.59 -6.67
N ARG A 8 1.56 -9.21 -6.79
CA ARG A 8 2.51 -9.20 -5.67
C ARG A 8 3.29 -7.89 -5.67
N GLN A 9 3.32 -7.24 -4.50
CA GLN A 9 4.11 -6.04 -4.28
C GLN A 9 4.90 -6.17 -2.99
N ILE A 10 6.23 -6.10 -3.12
CA ILE A 10 7.16 -6.15 -1.99
C ILE A 10 7.62 -4.72 -1.69
N ILE A 11 7.50 -4.32 -0.44
CA ILE A 11 7.87 -2.99 0.06
C ILE A 11 8.86 -3.17 1.20
N THR A 12 10.01 -2.52 1.07
CA THR A 12 11.07 -2.51 2.08
C THR A 12 11.02 -1.16 2.80
N LEU A 13 10.51 -1.18 4.03
CA LEU A 13 10.34 -0.01 4.87
C LEU A 13 11.53 0.12 5.82
N PRO A 14 12.38 1.16 5.71
CA PRO A 14 13.39 1.42 6.74
C PRO A 14 12.72 1.78 8.06
N TYR A 15 13.33 1.47 9.20
CA TYR A 15 12.85 1.91 10.51
C TYR A 15 13.97 2.51 11.36
N SER A 16 13.60 3.32 12.35
CA SER A 16 14.51 3.91 13.33
C SER A 16 13.85 3.94 14.71
N PRO A 17 14.59 3.71 15.81
CA PRO A 17 14.05 3.78 17.16
C PRO A 17 13.82 5.23 17.64
N VAL A 18 14.25 6.23 16.88
CA VAL A 18 14.22 7.64 17.30
C VAL A 18 13.31 8.51 16.43
N ILE A 19 13.10 8.12 15.17
CA ILE A 19 12.32 8.91 14.21
C ILE A 19 11.36 8.03 13.42
N SER A 20 10.22 8.60 13.06
CA SER A 20 9.28 7.96 12.13
C SER A 20 9.81 7.99 10.70
N THR A 21 9.70 6.85 10.04
CA THR A 21 9.96 6.66 8.63
C THR A 21 8.65 6.35 7.91
N TYR A 22 8.61 6.60 6.60
CA TYR A 22 7.44 6.26 5.81
C TYR A 22 7.80 5.91 4.37
N GLN A 23 6.90 5.17 3.74
CA GLN A 23 6.96 4.87 2.32
C GLN A 23 5.56 4.94 1.72
N ASN A 24 5.48 5.42 0.49
CA ASN A 24 4.25 5.39 -0.30
C ASN A 24 4.35 4.32 -1.37
N ALA A 25 3.24 3.66 -1.64
CA ALA A 25 3.05 2.75 -2.75
C ALA A 25 1.68 2.98 -3.39
N THR A 26 1.48 2.40 -4.57
CA THR A 26 0.20 2.45 -5.28
C THR A 26 -0.26 1.04 -5.56
N ILE A 27 -1.51 0.75 -5.20
CA ILE A 27 -2.21 -0.46 -5.60
C ILE A 27 -2.87 -0.16 -6.95
N PRO A 28 -2.52 -0.87 -8.03
CA PRO A 28 -3.10 -0.63 -9.34
C PRO A 28 -4.63 -0.79 -9.35
N SER A 29 -5.28 -0.05 -10.25
CA SER A 29 -6.68 -0.26 -10.61
C SER A 29 -6.98 -1.73 -10.86
N GLY A 30 -8.04 -2.26 -10.26
CA GLY A 30 -8.53 -3.61 -10.54
C GLY A 30 -7.88 -4.73 -9.73
N ILE A 31 -6.92 -4.39 -8.86
CA ILE A 31 -6.42 -5.29 -7.82
C ILE A 31 -7.38 -5.30 -6.64
N GLU A 32 -7.79 -6.49 -6.25
CA GLU A 32 -8.38 -6.79 -4.94
C GLU A 32 -7.26 -7.34 -4.04
N LEU A 33 -6.90 -6.60 -3.00
CA LEU A 33 -5.91 -7.07 -2.03
C LEU A 33 -6.53 -8.18 -1.18
N GLN A 34 -5.72 -9.18 -0.86
CA GLN A 34 -6.18 -10.36 -0.12
C GLN A 34 -5.36 -10.59 1.11
N GLU A 35 -4.05 -10.37 1.05
CA GLU A 35 -3.15 -10.72 2.13
C GLU A 35 -2.01 -9.70 2.24
N LEU A 36 -1.58 -9.46 3.46
CA LEU A 36 -0.33 -8.80 3.79
C LEU A 36 0.50 -9.76 4.65
N MET A 37 1.73 -10.02 4.23
CA MET A 37 2.72 -10.73 5.01
C MET A 37 3.84 -9.79 5.44
N ILE A 38 4.13 -9.78 6.74
CA ILE A 38 5.25 -9.07 7.34
C ILE A 38 6.33 -10.12 7.62
N SER A 39 7.50 -9.95 7.02
CA SER A 39 8.63 -10.86 7.27
C SER A 39 9.10 -10.76 8.72
N PRO A 40 9.59 -11.86 9.32
CA PRO A 40 10.23 -11.82 10.63
C PRO A 40 11.36 -10.81 10.66
N VAL A 41 11.44 -10.04 11.74
CA VAL A 41 12.53 -9.08 11.96
C VAL A 41 13.44 -9.66 13.04
N SER A 42 14.68 -9.98 12.66
CA SER A 42 15.67 -10.56 13.57
C SER A 42 16.37 -9.52 14.46
N ASP A 43 16.12 -8.24 14.20
CA ASP A 43 16.75 -7.13 14.90
C ASP A 43 15.93 -6.74 16.15
N THR A 44 16.58 -6.82 17.31
CA THR A 44 15.97 -6.42 18.60
C THR A 44 15.57 -4.95 18.64
N GLY A 45 16.18 -4.11 17.80
CA GLY A 45 15.79 -2.70 17.66
C GLY A 45 14.40 -2.49 17.10
N ALA A 46 13.81 -3.51 16.46
CA ALA A 46 12.45 -3.45 15.92
C ALA A 46 11.35 -3.73 16.96
N ASN A 47 11.71 -4.20 18.16
CA ASN A 47 10.73 -4.62 19.18
C ASN A 47 9.83 -3.49 19.66
N ASP A 48 10.32 -2.25 19.62
CA ASP A 48 9.60 -1.05 20.04
C ASP A 48 9.11 -0.20 18.85
N THR A 49 9.23 -0.73 17.63
CA THR A 49 8.74 -0.09 16.40
C THR A 49 7.28 -0.45 16.17
N PHE A 50 6.46 0.58 15.99
CA PHE A 50 5.07 0.47 15.54
C PHE A 50 5.01 0.59 14.03
N LEU A 51 4.21 -0.28 13.42
CA LEU A 51 3.90 -0.24 12.00
C LEU A 51 2.45 0.24 11.84
N THR A 52 2.27 1.28 11.04
CA THR A 52 0.93 1.74 10.63
C THR A 52 0.83 1.70 9.12
N ILE A 53 -0.22 1.09 8.59
CA ILE A 53 -0.48 0.95 7.15
C ILE A 53 -1.84 1.57 6.86
N LEU A 54 -1.84 2.53 5.96
CA LEU A 54 -3.03 3.21 5.46
C LEU A 54 -3.26 2.85 3.99
N ILE A 55 -4.51 2.60 3.62
CA ILE A 55 -4.96 2.52 2.23
C ILE A 55 -6.05 3.57 2.03
N ASP A 56 -5.87 4.49 1.08
CA ASP A 56 -6.78 5.63 0.85
C ASP A 56 -7.09 6.43 2.13
N ASN A 57 -6.08 6.54 3.02
CA ASN A 57 -6.14 7.15 4.36
C ASN A 57 -6.96 6.38 5.40
N GLU A 58 -7.46 5.19 5.10
CA GLU A 58 -8.08 4.31 6.09
C GLU A 58 -7.05 3.35 6.69
N VAL A 59 -7.14 3.12 8.00
CA VAL A 59 -6.20 2.26 8.72
C VAL A 59 -6.47 0.79 8.38
N LEU A 60 -5.54 0.17 7.66
CA LEU A 60 -5.53 -1.28 7.44
C LEU A 60 -4.96 -2.00 8.66
N PHE A 61 -3.86 -1.48 9.20
CA PHE A 61 -3.16 -2.06 10.34
C PHE A 61 -2.47 -0.96 11.14
N SER A 62 -2.50 -1.06 12.46
CA SER A 62 -1.65 -0.28 13.36
C SER A 62 -1.30 -1.12 14.58
N GLY A 63 -0.01 -1.29 14.86
CA GLY A 63 0.45 -2.06 16.01
C GLY A 63 1.95 -2.32 16.03
N LYS A 64 2.44 -2.91 17.13
CA LYS A 64 3.84 -3.35 17.25
C LYS A 64 4.15 -4.45 16.24
N ILE A 65 5.36 -4.42 15.67
CA ILE A 65 5.80 -5.40 14.67
C ILE A 65 6.09 -6.74 15.37
N PRO A 66 5.45 -7.85 14.95
CA PRO A 66 5.75 -9.16 15.51
C PRO A 66 7.11 -9.67 15.03
N THR A 67 7.99 -10.05 15.95
CA THR A 67 9.35 -10.55 15.64
C THR A 67 9.35 -11.87 14.87
N SER A 68 8.30 -12.68 15.02
CA SER A 68 8.13 -13.96 14.32
C SER A 68 7.59 -13.83 12.89
N GLY A 69 7.37 -12.61 12.40
CA GLY A 69 6.57 -12.35 11.21
C GLY A 69 5.08 -12.53 11.47
N PHE A 70 4.26 -12.00 10.57
CA PHE A 70 2.81 -11.94 10.75
C PHE A 70 2.07 -11.92 9.42
N LYS A 71 0.88 -12.51 9.39
CA LYS A 71 -0.02 -12.50 8.22
C LYS A 71 -1.32 -11.79 8.61
N ILE A 72 -1.78 -10.90 7.75
CA ILE A 72 -3.08 -10.23 7.85
C ILE A 72 -3.88 -10.61 6.61
N ASP A 73 -5.04 -11.23 6.82
CA ASP A 73 -6.02 -11.40 5.75
C ASP A 73 -6.77 -10.08 5.56
N ILE A 74 -6.78 -9.57 4.33
CA ILE A 74 -7.39 -8.29 3.95
C ILE A 74 -8.75 -8.59 3.35
N LEU A 75 -9.81 -8.15 4.04
CA LEU A 75 -11.15 -8.11 3.47
C LEU A 75 -11.30 -6.81 2.69
N ASP A 76 -10.95 -6.84 1.40
CA ASP A 76 -10.99 -5.66 0.53
C ASP A 76 -12.42 -5.31 0.10
N THR A 77 -13.21 -4.90 1.10
CA THR A 77 -14.62 -4.49 0.98
C THR A 77 -14.80 -3.22 0.16
N HIS A 78 -13.72 -2.48 -0.10
CA HIS A 78 -13.74 -1.24 -0.88
C HIS A 78 -13.64 -1.47 -2.40
N SER A 79 -13.32 -2.70 -2.82
CA SER A 79 -13.14 -3.05 -4.24
C SER A 79 -14.45 -3.32 -4.99
N SER A 80 -15.52 -3.70 -4.28
CA SER A 80 -16.75 -4.21 -4.90
C SER A 80 -17.77 -3.15 -5.31
N ASP A 81 -17.64 -1.91 -4.82
CA ASP A 81 -18.67 -0.86 -5.00
C ASP A 81 -18.33 0.20 -6.06
N LYS A 82 -17.19 0.11 -6.73
CA LYS A 82 -16.80 1.10 -7.76
C LYS A 82 -16.84 0.45 -9.13
N SER A 83 -17.79 0.88 -9.95
CA SER A 83 -17.95 0.54 -11.37
C SER A 83 -16.69 0.80 -12.23
N LEU A 84 -15.71 1.52 -11.68
CA LEU A 84 -14.35 1.67 -12.19
C LEU A 84 -13.38 1.61 -11.00
N PRO A 85 -12.57 0.55 -10.86
CA PRO A 85 -11.61 0.48 -9.77
C PRO A 85 -10.48 1.49 -10.04
N LEU A 86 -10.43 2.56 -9.26
CA LEU A 86 -9.35 3.54 -9.31
C LEU A 86 -8.09 2.98 -8.62
N PRO A 87 -6.89 3.44 -8.99
CA PRO A 87 -5.68 3.12 -8.24
C PRO A 87 -5.81 3.66 -6.81
N ARG A 88 -5.33 2.89 -5.84
CA ARG A 88 -5.42 3.25 -4.42
C ARG A 88 -4.06 3.60 -3.85
N ARG A 89 -4.02 4.61 -2.99
CA ARG A 89 -2.78 5.06 -2.36
C ARG A 89 -2.54 4.26 -1.09
N MET A 90 -1.35 3.67 -0.99
CA MET A 90 -0.88 3.03 0.22
C MET A 90 0.19 3.91 0.87
N THR A 91 0.05 4.16 2.16
CA THR A 91 1.07 4.86 2.95
C THR A 91 1.41 4.03 4.17
N ILE A 92 2.68 3.75 4.35
CA ILE A 92 3.21 2.85 5.37
C ILE A 92 4.16 3.63 6.25
N PHE A 93 4.00 3.52 7.56
CA PHE A 93 4.81 4.19 8.58
C PHE A 93 5.47 3.16 9.49
N ALA A 94 6.74 3.38 9.80
CA ALA A 94 7.38 2.77 10.96
C ALA A 94 7.76 3.88 11.93
N SER A 95 7.31 3.79 13.18
CA SER A 95 7.49 4.83 14.17
C SER A 95 7.85 4.28 15.54
N PRO A 96 8.66 4.99 16.33
CA PRO A 96 8.75 4.71 17.76
C PRO A 96 7.40 4.99 18.44
N GLU A 97 7.15 4.32 19.56
CA GLU A 97 5.91 4.48 20.35
C GLU A 97 5.59 5.96 20.66
N SER A 98 6.62 6.77 20.92
CA SER A 98 6.51 8.20 21.24
C SER A 98 5.98 9.08 20.11
N GLU A 99 6.02 8.61 18.85
CA GLU A 99 5.55 9.37 17.69
C GLU A 99 4.21 8.86 17.14
N LEU A 100 3.66 7.78 17.71
CA LEU A 100 2.45 7.12 17.20
C LEU A 100 1.22 8.03 17.24
N GLU A 101 0.98 8.72 18.36
CA GLU A 101 -0.16 9.63 18.51
C GLU A 101 -0.11 10.77 17.47
N ASN A 102 1.08 11.29 17.18
CA ASN A 102 1.25 12.34 16.17
C ASN A 102 0.90 11.85 14.77
N ILE A 103 1.23 10.60 14.43
CA ILE A 103 0.89 9.99 13.12
C ILE A 103 -0.61 9.84 12.97
N LEU A 104 -1.28 9.35 14.01
CA LEU A 104 -2.71 9.07 14.00
C LEU A 104 -3.56 10.36 14.04
N ASP A 105 -3.14 11.36 14.82
CA ASP A 105 -3.96 12.55 15.08
C ASP A 105 -3.71 13.71 14.10
N SER A 106 -2.49 13.89 13.59
CA SER A 106 -2.11 15.14 12.91
C SER A 106 -1.90 15.04 11.40
N GLY A 107 -1.71 13.84 10.86
CA GLY A 107 -1.56 13.62 9.41
C GLY A 107 -0.48 14.47 8.70
N GLN A 108 0.46 15.11 9.42
CA GLN A 108 1.34 16.13 8.83
C GLN A 108 2.86 15.92 9.01
N SER A 109 3.55 16.21 7.90
CA SER A 109 4.97 16.56 7.67
C SER A 109 6.05 15.71 8.35
N PHE A 110 6.34 14.57 7.73
CA PHE A 110 7.45 13.70 8.09
C PHE A 110 8.79 14.29 7.62
N ARG A 111 9.74 14.40 8.54
CA ARG A 111 11.12 14.79 8.20
C ARG A 111 11.85 13.58 7.63
N GLN A 112 12.44 13.77 6.45
CA GLN A 112 13.26 12.75 5.79
C GLN A 112 14.61 12.59 6.50
N ILE A 113 14.91 11.34 6.84
CA ILE A 113 16.21 10.65 7.00
C ILE A 113 17.18 11.18 8.08
N GLY A 114 17.43 10.30 9.05
CA GLY A 114 18.65 10.20 9.84
C GLY A 114 18.78 8.78 10.42
N ASP A 115 19.76 8.02 9.91
CA ASP A 115 20.17 6.65 10.26
C ASP A 115 19.04 5.66 10.57
N ALA A 116 18.45 5.12 9.49
CA ALA A 116 17.66 3.89 9.59
C ALA A 116 18.53 2.78 10.19
N THR A 117 18.04 2.14 11.25
CA THR A 117 18.76 1.09 11.97
C THR A 117 18.54 -0.28 11.35
N GLY A 118 17.48 -0.43 10.56
CA GLY A 118 17.17 -1.66 9.83
C GLY A 118 15.99 -1.47 8.87
N GLU A 119 15.51 -2.59 8.33
CA GLU A 119 14.44 -2.64 7.34
C GLU A 119 13.38 -3.69 7.70
N ILE A 120 12.13 -3.40 7.39
CA ILE A 120 10.99 -4.30 7.49
C ILE A 120 10.51 -4.62 6.08
N VAL A 121 10.35 -5.90 5.76
CA VAL A 121 9.85 -6.34 4.46
C VAL A 121 8.37 -6.68 4.55
N LEU A 122 7.57 -5.99 3.75
CA LEU A 122 6.13 -6.13 3.63
C LEU A 122 5.79 -6.71 2.25
N ASN A 123 4.96 -7.74 2.21
CA ASN A 123 4.59 -8.44 0.98
C ASN A 123 3.07 -8.42 0.85
N PHE A 124 2.58 -7.56 -0.03
CA PHE A 124 1.17 -7.43 -0.35
C PHE A 124 0.83 -8.37 -1.49
N ILE A 125 -0.22 -9.17 -1.29
CA ILE A 125 -0.71 -10.15 -2.24
C ILE A 125 -2.16 -9.80 -2.55
N GLY A 126 -2.51 -9.82 -3.83
CA GLY A 126 -3.86 -9.61 -4.30
C GLY A 126 -4.13 -10.36 -5.59
N MET A 127 -5.32 -10.16 -6.13
CA MET A 127 -5.72 -10.71 -7.41
C MET A 127 -6.22 -9.60 -8.34
N TRP A 128 -5.86 -9.69 -9.62
CA TRP A 128 -6.55 -8.92 -10.66
C TRP A 128 -7.98 -9.43 -10.77
N ARG A 129 -8.98 -8.60 -10.46
CA ARG A 129 -10.41 -8.99 -10.50
C ARG A 129 -11.22 -8.22 -11.54
N HIS A 130 -10.75 -7.03 -11.93
CA HIS A 130 -11.42 -6.20 -12.92
C HIS A 130 -10.54 -6.08 -14.16
N PRO A 131 -11.12 -6.17 -15.38
CA PRO A 131 -10.38 -5.90 -16.60
C PRO A 131 -9.93 -4.43 -16.58
N VAL A 132 -8.62 -4.20 -16.47
CA VAL A 132 -8.05 -2.88 -16.73
C VAL A 132 -8.11 -2.67 -18.23
N ILE A 133 -9.17 -2.03 -18.71
CA ILE A 133 -9.21 -1.57 -20.11
C ILE A 133 -8.19 -0.43 -20.20
N HIS A 134 -6.98 -0.75 -20.66
CA HIS A 134 -6.09 0.25 -21.21
C HIS A 134 -6.75 0.78 -22.48
N THR A 135 -7.63 1.78 -22.37
CA THR A 135 -7.95 2.62 -23.52
C THR A 135 -6.68 3.41 -23.82
N HIS A 136 -5.81 2.87 -24.66
CA HIS A 136 -5.03 3.72 -25.54
C HIS A 136 -6.06 4.54 -26.31
N TYR A 137 -6.30 5.76 -25.84
CA TYR A 137 -6.81 6.81 -26.72
C TYR A 137 -5.74 6.97 -27.79
N SER A 138 -5.91 6.28 -28.91
CA SER A 138 -5.32 6.72 -30.15
C SER A 138 -5.93 8.09 -30.45
N GLU A 139 -5.26 9.17 -30.08
CA GLU A 139 -5.61 10.54 -30.49
C GLU A 139 -5.46 10.77 -32.02
N TYR A 140 -5.36 9.71 -32.82
CA TYR A 140 -5.25 9.76 -34.27
C TYR A 140 -6.09 8.66 -34.93
N ASP A 141 -7.43 8.74 -34.86
CA ASP A 141 -8.30 8.38 -36.02
C ASP A 141 -9.80 8.64 -35.81
N GLN A 142 -10.16 9.82 -35.30
CA GLN A 142 -11.54 10.31 -35.42
C GLN A 142 -11.57 11.60 -36.23
N ARG A 143 -11.13 11.50 -37.49
CA ARG A 143 -11.65 12.42 -38.51
C ARG A 143 -13.08 12.00 -38.81
N PHE A 144 -14.01 12.71 -38.17
CA PHE A 144 -15.39 12.83 -38.60
C PHE A 144 -15.44 13.15 -40.10
N GLY A 145 -15.76 12.16 -40.92
CA GLY A 145 -16.27 12.36 -42.28
C GLY A 145 -17.79 12.25 -42.24
N ILE A 146 -18.45 13.27 -41.69
CA ILE A 146 -19.87 13.50 -41.95
C ILE A 146 -19.93 14.71 -42.88
N GLU A 147 -19.86 14.46 -44.19
CA GLU A 147 -20.34 15.44 -45.17
C GLU A 147 -21.88 15.35 -45.18
N TYR A 148 -22.52 16.41 -44.70
CA TYR A 148 -23.89 16.76 -45.08
C TYR A 148 -23.82 17.88 -46.11
N ALA A 149 -24.11 17.57 -47.38
CA ALA A 149 -24.81 18.42 -48.36
C ALA A 149 -24.93 17.68 -49.70
#